data_AF-B8D5X2-F1
#
_entry.id   AF-B8D5X2-F1
#
_cell.length_a   1.000
_cell.length_b   1.000
_cell.length_c   1.000
_cell.angle_alpha   90.00
_cell.angle_beta   90.00
_cell.angle_gamma   90.00
#
_symmetry.space_group_name_H-M   'P 1'
#
loop_
_entity.id
_entity.type
_entity.pdbx_description
1 polymer ?
#
loop_
_entity_poly.entity_id
_entity_poly.type
_entity_poly.pdbx_seq_one_letter_code
_entity_poly.pdbx_strand_id
1 'polypeptide(L)'
;MGHRKLHAPRHGSLGVRPRKRAEELTPRVKRWPEKSWFDILVERLGNEAASQGVVARPVLLGFPVYKAGMTHAIIVEDRPNTPVTGKEVFTPVTILDAPPIVVLGVRTYIIDEEGYLKTKGEAWRSPYDAIAKAFEELYAGIPLIGISVKDVVRKYLHGLRKVNHGLVKPEPSSEYGFKFVAESSESELRDALSGEIADVRVIASTIPVLSGIGKKKPEIIELKIGGGSIDERLKYAEGILGGYVRASDVFMEGQFVDVIGVTKGKGFQGVVKRFGVKELPRWHKHRKGSRKIGARSPGFGTMSEPPQAGQMGFHRRTEYNKRILKMGLNGLEITIEGGFLHYGLVYGPYIMLKGTVFGPAKRMLILRHPIRPNLRWLPLSGPKIAYLSLESKQGI
;
A
#
# COMPACT_ATOMS: atom_id res chain seq x y z
N MET A 1 2.27 -1.92 -51.22
CA MET A 1 2.10 -1.19 -49.94
C MET A 1 3.49 -0.81 -49.44
N GLY A 2 3.84 0.48 -49.51
CA GLY A 2 5.12 1.00 -49.05
C GLY A 2 5.14 1.28 -47.54
N HIS A 3 6.08 2.14 -47.12
CA HIS A 3 6.18 2.58 -45.72
C HIS A 3 4.91 3.32 -45.25
N ARG A 4 4.75 3.41 -43.93
CA ARG A 4 3.60 4.10 -43.32
C ARG A 4 3.63 5.60 -43.65
N LYS A 5 2.62 6.09 -44.39
CA LYS A 5 2.53 7.49 -44.87
C LYS A 5 2.52 8.55 -43.76
N LEU A 6 1.84 8.29 -42.64
CA LEU A 6 1.72 9.21 -41.51
C LEU A 6 2.21 8.53 -40.22
N HIS A 7 3.21 9.14 -39.58
CA HIS A 7 3.69 8.71 -38.28
C HIS A 7 2.63 8.95 -37.20
N ALA A 8 2.52 8.02 -36.25
CA ALA A 8 1.70 8.21 -35.06
C ALA A 8 2.35 7.52 -33.88
N PRO A 9 2.10 8.00 -32.65
CA PRO A 9 2.62 7.35 -31.46
C PRO A 9 2.09 5.92 -31.34
N ARG A 10 2.84 5.11 -30.59
CA ARG A 10 2.48 3.72 -30.32
C ARG A 10 1.29 3.63 -29.38
N HIS A 11 0.34 2.75 -29.70
CA HIS A 11 -0.74 2.40 -28.78
C HIS A 11 -0.26 1.47 -27.65
N GLY A 12 -0.14 2.03 -26.44
CA GLY A 12 0.20 1.31 -25.23
C GLY A 12 1.70 1.09 -25.00
N SER A 13 2.12 1.27 -23.75
CA SER A 13 3.50 1.05 -23.32
C SER A 13 3.89 -0.43 -23.35
N LEU A 14 5.12 -0.71 -23.82
CA LEU A 14 5.75 -2.03 -23.77
C LEU A 14 6.30 -2.37 -22.39
N GLY A 15 6.69 -1.38 -21.58
CA GLY A 15 7.27 -1.58 -20.26
C GLY A 15 6.32 -2.17 -19.21
N VAL A 16 5.03 -2.28 -19.54
CA VAL A 16 4.00 -2.88 -18.67
C VAL A 16 3.57 -4.27 -19.13
N ARG A 17 4.37 -4.90 -19.99
CA ARG A 17 4.23 -6.30 -20.41
C ARG A 17 4.99 -7.23 -19.44
N PRO A 18 4.57 -8.50 -19.28
CA PRO A 18 3.33 -9.08 -19.82
C PRO A 18 2.08 -8.49 -19.16
N ARG A 19 1.02 -8.27 -19.94
CA ARG A 19 -0.29 -7.78 -19.45
C ARG A 19 -1.16 -8.95 -18.98
N LYS A 20 -0.66 -9.70 -17.99
CA LYS A 20 -1.33 -10.85 -17.35
C LYS A 20 -1.97 -10.48 -16.01
N ARG A 21 -2.85 -11.34 -15.50
CA ARG A 21 -3.36 -11.24 -14.13
C ARG A 21 -2.18 -11.32 -13.15
N ALA A 22 -2.22 -10.52 -12.09
CA ALA A 22 -1.35 -10.73 -10.94
C ALA A 22 -1.66 -12.12 -10.35
N GLU A 23 -0.61 -12.85 -10.00
CA GLU A 23 -0.72 -14.18 -9.39
C GLU A 23 -1.32 -14.08 -7.98
N GLU A 24 -0.96 -13.03 -7.24
CA GLU A 24 -1.43 -12.76 -5.89
C GLU A 24 -2.16 -11.42 -5.79
N LEU A 25 -3.13 -11.36 -4.86
CA LEU A 25 -3.84 -10.14 -4.48
C LEU A 25 -3.00 -9.26 -3.54
N THR A 26 -2.29 -9.89 -2.61
CA THR A 26 -1.34 -9.22 -1.71
C THR A 26 -0.16 -8.73 -2.55
N PRO A 27 0.11 -7.42 -2.59
CA PRO A 27 1.17 -6.91 -3.44
C PRO A 27 2.55 -7.15 -2.84
N ARG A 28 3.47 -7.72 -3.62
CA ARG A 28 4.89 -7.76 -3.28
C ARG A 28 5.60 -6.46 -3.65
N VAL A 29 6.33 -5.88 -2.69
CA VAL A 29 7.25 -4.76 -2.92
C VAL A 29 8.55 -5.32 -3.51
N LYS A 30 8.87 -4.93 -4.75
CA LYS A 30 10.06 -5.45 -5.46
C LYS A 30 11.35 -4.71 -5.16
N ARG A 31 11.24 -3.40 -4.88
CA ARG A 31 12.37 -2.53 -4.61
C ARG A 31 11.96 -1.59 -3.49
N TRP A 32 12.84 -1.37 -2.54
CA TRP A 32 12.66 -0.39 -1.49
C TRP A 32 13.50 0.86 -1.82
N PRO A 33 13.09 2.06 -1.39
CA PRO A 33 13.95 3.23 -1.50
C PRO A 33 15.19 3.06 -0.62
N GLU A 34 16.31 3.65 -1.03
CA GLU A 34 17.56 3.62 -0.28
C GLU A 34 17.52 4.55 0.94
N LYS A 35 16.83 5.70 0.81
CA LYS A 35 16.63 6.69 1.85
C LYS A 35 15.16 6.77 2.24
N SER A 36 14.88 6.99 3.52
CA SER A 36 13.54 7.34 3.99
C SER A 36 13.18 8.76 3.56
N TRP A 37 11.92 9.15 3.78
CA TRP A 37 11.46 10.50 3.46
C TRP A 37 12.07 11.51 4.44
N PHE A 38 12.20 11.12 5.71
CA PHE A 38 12.84 11.91 6.75
C PHE A 38 14.32 12.17 6.43
N ASP A 39 15.06 11.15 5.96
CA ASP A 39 16.45 11.32 5.53
C ASP A 39 16.55 12.35 4.38
N ILE A 40 15.65 12.24 3.38
CA ILE A 40 15.61 13.17 2.24
C ILE A 40 15.32 14.60 2.70
N LEU A 41 14.40 14.80 3.65
CA LEU A 41 14.07 16.12 4.19
C LEU A 41 15.25 16.70 4.97
N VAL A 42 15.86 15.94 5.87
CA VAL A 42 17.01 16.41 6.67
C VAL A 42 18.20 16.75 5.77
N GLU A 43 18.52 15.90 4.78
CA GLU A 43 19.61 16.16 3.84
C GLU A 43 19.39 17.40 2.96
N ARG A 44 18.14 17.74 2.64
CA ARG A 44 17.81 18.83 1.69
C ARG A 44 17.47 20.14 2.36
N LEU A 45 16.83 20.10 3.52
CA LEU A 45 16.26 21.27 4.20
C LEU A 45 16.98 21.59 5.52
N GLY A 46 17.81 20.66 6.04
CA GLY A 46 18.65 20.87 7.22
C GLY A 46 17.85 21.40 8.42
N ASN A 47 18.20 22.60 8.87
CA ASN A 47 17.60 23.24 10.06
C ASN A 47 16.09 23.48 9.92
N GLU A 48 15.58 23.71 8.70
CA GLU A 48 14.15 23.93 8.47
C GLU A 48 13.34 22.68 8.81
N ALA A 49 13.84 21.50 8.40
CA ALA A 49 13.24 20.22 8.77
C ALA A 49 13.28 19.99 10.29
N ALA A 50 14.42 20.28 10.92
CA ALA A 50 14.58 20.14 12.37
C ALA A 50 13.61 21.05 13.15
N SER A 51 13.37 22.28 12.67
CA SER A 51 12.41 23.21 13.29
C SER A 51 10.97 22.70 13.29
N GLN A 52 10.62 21.81 12.35
CA GLN A 52 9.33 21.14 12.23
C GLN A 52 9.32 19.76 12.92
N GLY A 53 10.34 19.43 13.72
CA GLY A 53 10.46 18.15 14.42
C GLY A 53 10.79 16.96 13.52
N VAL A 54 11.22 17.20 12.28
CA VAL A 54 11.62 16.12 11.36
C VAL A 54 13.06 15.71 11.66
N VAL A 55 13.23 14.46 12.11
CA VAL A 55 14.53 13.87 12.46
C VAL A 55 14.75 12.60 11.64
N ALA A 56 15.98 12.43 11.13
CA ALA A 56 16.42 11.19 10.49
C ALA A 56 16.50 10.08 11.54
N ARG A 57 15.79 8.98 11.31
CA ARG A 57 15.70 7.86 12.25
C ARG A 57 15.38 6.56 11.52
N PRO A 58 15.70 5.39 12.09
CA PRO A 58 15.18 4.12 11.61
C PRO A 58 13.65 4.14 11.56
N VAL A 59 13.08 3.76 10.41
CA VAL A 59 11.63 3.73 10.19
C VAL A 59 11.27 2.65 9.19
N LEU A 60 10.04 2.12 9.27
CA LEU A 60 9.53 1.27 8.20
C LEU A 60 9.39 2.07 6.90
N LEU A 61 9.72 1.48 5.77
CA LEU A 61 9.64 2.15 4.48
C LEU A 61 8.30 1.95 3.77
N GLY A 62 7.34 1.28 4.41
CA GLY A 62 6.01 1.10 3.85
C GLY A 62 5.00 0.62 4.88
N PHE A 63 3.73 0.70 4.51
CA PHE A 63 2.60 0.39 5.36
C PHE A 63 1.43 -0.13 4.50
N PRO A 64 0.80 -1.25 4.87
CA PRO A 64 -0.38 -1.74 4.18
C PRO A 64 -1.65 -0.97 4.61
N VAL A 65 -2.52 -0.72 3.64
CA VAL A 65 -3.78 0.02 3.82
C VAL A 65 -4.87 -0.59 2.96
N TYR A 66 -6.12 -0.34 3.28
CA TYR A 66 -7.25 -0.73 2.44
C TYR A 66 -7.91 0.48 1.83
N LYS A 67 -8.19 0.39 0.52
CA LYS A 67 -8.94 1.45 -0.16
C LYS A 67 -10.40 1.45 0.31
N ALA A 68 -10.79 2.48 1.05
CA ALA A 68 -12.17 2.63 1.53
C ALA A 68 -13.06 3.20 0.44
N GLY A 69 -12.70 4.38 -0.07
CA GLY A 69 -13.47 5.07 -1.08
C GLY A 69 -12.82 6.36 -1.53
N MET A 70 -13.63 7.25 -2.10
CA MET A 70 -13.18 8.54 -2.60
C MET A 70 -14.22 9.60 -2.27
N THR A 71 -13.73 10.81 -2.01
CA THR A 71 -14.55 12.03 -1.93
C THR A 71 -13.78 13.17 -2.59
N HIS A 72 -14.18 14.40 -2.34
CA HIS A 72 -13.43 15.59 -2.73
C HIS A 72 -13.23 16.50 -1.51
N ALA A 73 -12.15 17.26 -1.58
CA ALA A 73 -11.81 18.30 -0.61
C ALA A 73 -11.47 19.59 -1.35
N ILE A 74 -11.72 20.73 -0.72
CA ILE A 74 -11.15 22.00 -1.13
C ILE A 74 -9.89 22.21 -0.28
N ILE A 75 -8.74 22.26 -0.94
CA ILE A 75 -7.45 22.46 -0.28
C ILE A 75 -6.89 23.82 -0.69
N VAL A 76 -6.16 24.47 0.21
CA VAL A 76 -5.34 25.63 -0.16
C VAL A 76 -4.06 25.10 -0.81
N GLU A 77 -3.81 25.45 -2.07
CA GLU A 77 -2.60 24.98 -2.77
C GLU A 77 -1.37 25.71 -2.24
N ASP A 78 -0.43 24.94 -1.69
CA ASP A 78 0.78 25.40 -0.99
C ASP A 78 2.06 25.15 -1.80
N ARG A 79 1.96 24.53 -2.98
CA ARG A 79 3.11 24.41 -3.87
C ARG A 79 3.57 25.82 -4.30
N PRO A 80 4.86 26.16 -4.15
CA PRO A 80 5.38 27.46 -4.56
C PRO A 80 5.38 27.59 -6.08
N ASN A 81 5.34 28.84 -6.56
CA ASN A 81 5.49 29.19 -7.97
C ASN A 81 4.43 28.57 -8.91
N THR A 82 3.18 28.47 -8.45
CA THR A 82 2.04 28.09 -9.30
C THR A 82 1.02 29.23 -9.38
N PRO A 83 0.24 29.38 -10.47
CA PRO A 83 -0.78 30.43 -10.60
C PRO A 83 -1.90 30.38 -9.54
N VAL A 84 -2.00 29.27 -8.82
CA VAL A 84 -3.04 28.96 -7.82
C VAL A 84 -2.48 28.85 -6.40
N THR A 85 -1.20 29.16 -6.18
CA THR A 85 -0.60 29.15 -4.83
C THR A 85 -1.38 30.10 -3.91
N GLY A 86 -1.74 29.62 -2.71
CA GLY A 86 -2.55 30.33 -1.73
C GLY A 86 -4.06 30.33 -2.02
N LYS A 87 -4.51 29.79 -3.15
CA LYS A 87 -5.94 29.72 -3.51
C LYS A 87 -6.53 28.37 -3.17
N GLU A 88 -7.84 28.37 -2.96
CA GLU A 88 -8.64 27.16 -2.78
C GLU A 88 -8.80 26.41 -4.10
N VAL A 89 -8.49 25.11 -4.08
CA VAL A 89 -8.51 24.24 -5.25
C VAL A 89 -9.31 22.97 -4.95
N PHE A 90 -10.33 22.71 -5.78
CA PHE A 90 -11.06 21.46 -5.76
C PHE A 90 -10.11 20.29 -6.05
N THR A 91 -10.03 19.35 -5.11
CA THR A 91 -9.11 18.21 -5.18
C THR A 91 -9.87 16.92 -4.90
N PRO A 92 -9.91 15.97 -5.86
CA PRO A 92 -10.42 14.63 -5.55
C PRO A 92 -9.46 13.94 -4.59
N VAL A 93 -9.99 13.25 -3.59
CA VAL A 93 -9.20 12.57 -2.56
C VAL A 93 -9.60 11.10 -2.44
N THR A 94 -8.62 10.24 -2.20
CA THR A 94 -8.86 8.83 -1.87
C THR A 94 -8.70 8.62 -0.38
N ILE A 95 -9.70 8.02 0.25
CA ILE A 95 -9.66 7.63 1.64
C ILE A 95 -9.17 6.18 1.73
N LEU A 96 -8.14 6.01 2.55
CA LEU A 96 -7.54 4.73 2.85
C LEU A 96 -7.74 4.44 4.34
N ASP A 97 -8.35 3.31 4.63
CA ASP A 97 -8.41 2.75 5.98
C ASP A 97 -7.03 2.13 6.30
N ALA A 98 -6.45 2.56 7.41
CA ALA A 98 -5.07 2.27 7.79
C ALA A 98 -5.02 1.66 9.20
N PRO A 99 -5.63 0.48 9.42
CA PRO A 99 -5.55 -0.19 10.70
C PRO A 99 -4.08 -0.42 11.08
N PRO A 100 -3.75 -0.44 12.38
CA PRO A 100 -2.40 -0.76 12.83
C PRO A 100 -1.97 -2.13 12.32
N ILE A 101 -0.65 -2.29 12.12
CA ILE A 101 -0.05 -3.57 11.77
C ILE A 101 0.64 -4.18 12.98
N VAL A 102 0.63 -5.50 13.08
CA VAL A 102 1.36 -6.24 14.10
C VAL A 102 2.69 -6.70 13.53
N VAL A 103 3.78 -6.52 14.28
CA VAL A 103 5.09 -7.04 13.90
C VAL A 103 5.23 -8.46 14.44
N LEU A 104 5.03 -9.45 13.56
CA LEU A 104 5.10 -10.87 13.92
C LEU A 104 6.53 -11.39 14.04
N GLY A 105 7.46 -10.81 13.26
CA GLY A 105 8.83 -11.25 13.25
C GLY A 105 9.79 -10.23 12.66
N VAL A 106 11.07 -10.43 12.93
CA VAL A 106 12.19 -9.74 12.26
C VAL A 106 12.91 -10.77 11.41
N ARG A 107 13.31 -10.37 10.21
CA ARG A 107 14.10 -11.15 9.26
C ARG A 107 15.35 -10.37 8.89
N THR A 108 16.50 -10.99 9.05
CA THR A 108 17.80 -10.42 8.71
C THR A 108 18.35 -11.06 7.44
N TYR A 109 19.13 -10.31 6.69
CA TYR A 109 19.71 -10.73 5.42
C TYR A 109 21.21 -10.52 5.42
N ILE A 110 21.91 -11.44 4.77
CA ILE A 110 23.32 -11.32 4.41
C ILE A 110 23.45 -11.22 2.89
N ILE A 111 24.60 -10.75 2.43
CA ILE A 111 24.98 -10.85 1.03
C ILE A 111 25.65 -12.22 0.86
N ASP A 112 25.17 -13.02 -0.09
CA ASP A 112 25.83 -14.27 -0.45
C ASP A 112 27.03 -14.03 -1.37
N GLU A 113 27.76 -15.10 -1.70
CA GLU A 113 28.96 -15.05 -2.55
C GLU A 113 28.68 -14.49 -3.95
N GLU A 114 27.43 -14.57 -4.43
CA GLU A 114 27.00 -14.05 -5.73
C GLU A 114 26.53 -12.58 -5.67
N GLY A 115 26.50 -11.96 -4.48
CA GLY A 115 26.07 -10.58 -4.29
C GLY A 115 24.57 -10.40 -4.07
N TYR A 116 23.80 -11.49 -3.90
CA TYR A 116 22.36 -11.44 -3.65
C TYR A 116 22.04 -11.43 -2.15
N LEU A 117 20.89 -10.85 -1.82
CA LEU A 117 20.37 -10.89 -0.45
C LEU A 117 19.83 -12.30 -0.15
N LYS A 118 20.46 -12.98 0.80
CA LYS A 118 20.04 -14.28 1.34
C LYS A 118 19.56 -14.10 2.76
N THR A 119 18.43 -14.74 3.11
CA THR A 119 17.91 -14.73 4.48
C THR A 119 18.92 -15.41 5.41
N LYS A 120 19.33 -14.73 6.48
CA LYS A 120 20.18 -15.29 7.53
C LYS A 120 19.35 -16.03 8.56
N GLY A 121 18.40 -15.33 9.16
CA GLY A 121 17.57 -15.85 10.23
C GLY A 121 16.28 -15.05 10.39
N GLU A 122 15.37 -15.62 11.17
CA GLU A 122 14.08 -15.04 11.51
C GLU A 122 13.84 -15.22 13.00
N ALA A 123 13.34 -14.18 13.66
CA ALA A 123 12.88 -14.24 15.04
C ALA A 123 11.43 -13.77 15.09
N TRP A 124 10.59 -14.51 15.78
CA TRP A 124 9.14 -14.32 15.80
C TRP A 124 8.63 -14.13 17.23
N ARG A 125 7.57 -13.35 17.40
CA ARG A 125 6.89 -13.16 18.69
C ARG A 125 5.38 -13.27 18.56
N SER A 126 4.74 -13.63 19.67
CA SER A 126 3.29 -13.74 19.72
C SER A 126 2.61 -12.38 19.48
N PRO A 127 1.50 -12.33 18.70
CA PRO A 127 0.77 -11.10 18.40
C PRO A 127 -0.27 -10.69 19.45
N TYR A 128 -0.48 -11.47 20.52
CA TYR A 128 -1.63 -11.30 21.43
C TYR A 128 -1.70 -9.90 22.03
N ASP A 129 -0.61 -9.48 22.69
CA ASP A 129 -0.55 -8.21 23.42
C ASP A 129 -0.61 -7.03 22.47
N ALA A 130 0.05 -7.13 21.31
CA ALA A 130 -0.01 -6.10 20.27
C ALA A 130 -1.44 -5.82 19.80
N ILE A 131 -2.24 -6.88 19.57
CA ILE A 131 -3.62 -6.74 19.08
C ILE A 131 -4.51 -6.18 20.18
N ALA A 132 -4.35 -6.66 21.41
CA ALA A 132 -5.13 -6.18 22.56
C ALA A 132 -4.89 -4.68 22.77
N LYS A 133 -3.62 -4.27 22.87
CA LYS A 133 -3.22 -2.86 23.00
C LYS A 133 -3.70 -2.01 21.83
N ALA A 134 -3.53 -2.48 20.60
CA ALA A 134 -4.00 -1.77 19.41
C ALA A 134 -5.52 -1.54 19.43
N PHE A 135 -6.30 -2.51 19.90
CA PHE A 135 -7.75 -2.35 20.03
C PHE A 135 -8.11 -1.35 21.13
N GLU A 136 -7.52 -1.50 22.31
CA GLU A 136 -7.80 -0.64 23.47
C GLU A 136 -7.45 0.82 23.18
N GLU A 137 -6.28 1.07 22.60
CA GLU A 137 -5.78 2.43 22.36
C GLU A 137 -6.50 3.14 21.20
N LEU A 138 -6.93 2.41 20.16
CA LEU A 138 -7.43 3.03 18.92
C LEU A 138 -8.92 2.80 18.63
N TYR A 139 -9.54 1.81 19.26
CA TYR A 139 -10.89 1.36 18.88
C TYR A 139 -11.88 1.24 20.04
N ALA A 140 -11.44 1.03 21.28
CA ALA A 140 -12.34 0.79 22.41
C ALA A 140 -13.32 1.94 22.70
N GLY A 141 -12.92 3.19 22.43
CA GLY A 141 -13.78 4.37 22.61
C GLY A 141 -14.78 4.62 21.48
N ILE A 142 -14.80 3.79 20.43
CA ILE A 142 -15.64 4.01 19.25
C ILE A 142 -17.05 3.41 19.47
N PRO A 143 -18.12 4.22 19.48
CA PRO A 143 -19.48 3.76 19.86
C PRO A 143 -20.06 2.62 19.01
N LEU A 144 -19.58 2.45 17.77
CA LEU A 144 -20.11 1.49 16.80
C LEU A 144 -19.44 0.12 16.85
N ILE A 145 -18.44 -0.08 17.72
CA ILE A 145 -17.70 -1.33 17.83
C ILE A 145 -18.16 -2.11 19.05
N GLY A 146 -19.15 -2.99 18.86
CA GLY A 146 -19.66 -3.89 19.91
C GLY A 146 -18.89 -5.21 20.04
N ILE A 147 -17.57 -5.22 19.80
CA ILE A 147 -16.75 -6.45 19.82
C ILE A 147 -15.81 -6.42 21.01
N SER A 148 -15.72 -7.52 21.76
CA SER A 148 -14.76 -7.65 22.86
C SER A 148 -13.31 -7.82 22.36
N VAL A 149 -12.33 -7.40 23.15
CA VAL A 149 -10.89 -7.59 22.83
C VAL A 149 -10.58 -9.07 22.57
N LYS A 150 -11.13 -9.96 23.41
CA LYS A 150 -10.97 -11.41 23.29
C LYS A 150 -11.47 -11.93 21.94
N ASP A 151 -12.61 -11.43 21.47
CA ASP A 151 -13.15 -11.80 20.16
C ASP A 151 -12.29 -11.30 19.01
N VAL A 152 -11.70 -10.10 19.12
CA VAL A 152 -10.79 -9.56 18.10
C VAL A 152 -9.57 -10.47 17.97
N VAL A 153 -8.89 -10.76 19.09
CA VAL A 153 -7.70 -11.61 19.12
C VAL A 153 -8.03 -13.01 18.59
N ARG A 154 -9.12 -13.63 19.08
CA ARG A 154 -9.58 -14.95 18.60
C ARG A 154 -9.87 -14.96 17.10
N LYS A 155 -10.60 -13.97 16.58
CA LYS A 155 -10.93 -13.87 15.15
C LYS A 155 -9.68 -13.69 14.29
N TYR A 156 -8.72 -12.89 14.78
CA TYR A 156 -7.43 -12.68 14.11
C TYR A 156 -6.62 -13.98 14.06
N LEU A 157 -6.43 -14.68 15.18
CA LEU A 157 -5.65 -15.93 15.24
C LEU A 157 -6.25 -17.02 14.35
N HIS A 158 -7.57 -17.16 14.38
CA HIS A 158 -8.27 -18.05 13.47
C HIS A 158 -8.04 -17.65 11.99
N GLY A 159 -8.01 -16.35 11.69
CA GLY A 159 -7.65 -15.82 10.38
C GLY A 159 -6.21 -16.16 9.98
N LEU A 160 -5.26 -15.95 10.89
CA LEU A 160 -3.83 -16.20 10.68
C LEU A 160 -3.56 -17.69 10.44
N ARG A 161 -4.23 -18.58 11.17
CA ARG A 161 -4.22 -20.03 10.91
C ARG A 161 -4.63 -20.39 9.48
N LYS A 162 -5.61 -19.68 8.91
CA LYS A 162 -6.06 -19.88 7.51
C LYS A 162 -5.08 -19.28 6.48
N VAL A 163 -4.13 -18.46 6.91
CA VAL A 163 -3.01 -18.03 6.07
C VAL A 163 -1.94 -19.10 6.09
N ASN A 164 -1.50 -19.50 7.28
CA ASN A 164 -0.48 -20.51 7.48
C ASN A 164 -0.82 -21.34 8.72
N HIS A 165 -1.09 -22.64 8.51
CA HIS A 165 -1.43 -23.59 9.58
C HIS A 165 -0.27 -23.85 10.55
N GLY A 166 0.98 -23.59 10.15
CA GLY A 166 2.16 -23.75 10.99
C GLY A 166 2.32 -22.67 12.05
N LEU A 167 1.81 -21.45 11.80
CA LEU A 167 1.95 -20.33 12.74
C LEU A 167 1.02 -20.45 13.94
N VAL A 168 -0.19 -20.96 13.73
CA VAL A 168 -1.23 -20.99 14.77
C VAL A 168 -1.94 -22.35 14.79
N LYS A 169 -1.97 -22.98 15.98
CA LYS A 169 -2.67 -24.24 16.22
C LYS A 169 -3.90 -24.04 17.11
N PRO A 170 -4.98 -24.82 16.95
CA PRO A 170 -6.10 -24.82 17.88
C PRO A 170 -5.64 -25.33 19.25
N GLU A 171 -6.00 -24.61 20.31
CA GLU A 171 -5.73 -25.00 21.70
C GLU A 171 -6.94 -24.59 22.55
N PRO A 172 -7.95 -25.46 22.73
CA PRO A 172 -9.19 -25.12 23.41
C PRO A 172 -9.03 -24.66 24.86
N SER A 173 -7.94 -25.06 25.51
CA SER A 173 -7.57 -24.65 26.88
C SER A 173 -7.02 -23.23 26.97
N SER A 174 -6.55 -22.65 25.85
CA SER A 174 -6.04 -21.27 25.82
C SER A 174 -7.17 -20.25 25.88
N GLU A 175 -6.89 -19.06 26.42
CA GLU A 175 -7.86 -17.96 26.55
C GLU A 175 -8.58 -17.63 25.23
N TYR A 176 -7.87 -17.71 24.10
CA TYR A 176 -8.38 -17.37 22.78
C TYR A 176 -8.81 -18.59 21.95
N GLY A 177 -8.64 -19.80 22.48
CA GLY A 177 -8.87 -21.07 21.76
C GLY A 177 -7.82 -21.41 20.69
N PHE A 178 -6.77 -20.60 20.55
CA PHE A 178 -5.71 -20.73 19.57
C PHE A 178 -4.35 -20.33 20.15
N LYS A 179 -3.32 -21.12 19.86
CA LYS A 179 -1.93 -20.88 20.25
C LYS A 179 -1.07 -20.47 19.05
N PHE A 180 -0.28 -19.41 19.19
CA PHE A 180 0.80 -19.05 18.27
C PHE A 180 2.01 -19.92 18.61
N VAL A 181 2.49 -20.70 17.64
CA VAL A 181 3.47 -21.77 17.88
C VAL A 181 4.86 -21.40 17.38
N ALA A 182 4.95 -20.45 16.44
CA ALA A 182 6.22 -20.05 15.84
C ALA A 182 7.01 -19.06 16.71
N GLU A 183 6.73 -18.95 18.00
CA GLU A 183 7.41 -18.01 18.88
C GLU A 183 8.87 -18.41 19.11
N SER A 184 9.78 -17.48 18.87
CA SER A 184 11.22 -17.70 19.00
C SER A 184 11.70 -17.47 20.42
N SER A 185 12.72 -18.24 20.83
CA SER A 185 13.40 -18.03 22.11
C SER A 185 14.30 -16.79 22.07
N GLU A 186 14.65 -16.25 23.25
CA GLU A 186 15.58 -15.11 23.37
C GLU A 186 16.97 -15.42 22.75
N SER A 187 17.41 -16.67 22.81
CA SER A 187 18.65 -17.11 22.16
C SER A 187 18.56 -17.06 20.63
N GLU A 188 17.44 -17.51 20.05
CA GLU A 188 17.22 -17.47 18.60
C GLU A 188 17.09 -16.02 18.09
N LEU A 189 16.47 -15.15 18.89
CA LEU A 189 16.39 -13.73 18.59
C LEU A 189 17.78 -13.09 18.54
N ARG A 190 18.61 -13.35 19.54
CA ARG A 190 19.99 -12.85 19.57
C ARG A 190 20.81 -13.39 18.41
N ASP A 191 20.66 -14.67 18.07
CA ASP A 191 21.37 -15.28 16.94
C ASP A 191 20.95 -14.62 15.61
N ALA A 192 19.65 -14.46 15.38
CA ALA A 192 19.11 -13.83 14.17
C ALA A 192 19.58 -12.38 13.98
N LEU A 193 19.75 -11.63 15.07
CA LEU A 193 20.18 -10.22 15.07
C LEU A 193 21.71 -10.04 15.15
N SER A 194 22.47 -11.10 15.40
CA SER A 194 23.93 -11.04 15.52
C SER A 194 24.66 -11.04 14.17
N GLY A 195 25.98 -10.83 14.18
CA GLY A 195 26.87 -11.02 13.03
C GLY A 195 26.79 -9.93 11.97
N GLU A 196 27.43 -10.17 10.82
CA GLU A 196 27.42 -9.23 9.71
C GLU A 196 26.06 -9.28 9.00
N ILE A 197 25.29 -8.19 9.05
CA ILE A 197 23.95 -8.10 8.49
C ILE A 197 23.93 -7.03 7.41
N ALA A 198 23.42 -7.36 6.23
CA ALA A 198 23.30 -6.45 5.10
C ALA A 198 21.94 -5.72 5.04
N ASP A 199 20.85 -6.37 5.46
CA ASP A 199 19.51 -5.77 5.47
C ASP A 199 18.64 -6.32 6.60
N VAL A 200 17.72 -5.49 7.09
CA VAL A 200 16.79 -5.85 8.17
C VAL A 200 15.38 -5.51 7.74
N ARG A 201 14.48 -6.47 7.90
CA ARG A 201 13.07 -6.35 7.53
C ARG A 201 12.19 -6.93 8.60
N VAL A 202 10.98 -6.42 8.70
CA VAL A 202 9.96 -6.97 9.59
C VAL A 202 8.93 -7.74 8.79
N ILE A 203 8.48 -8.85 9.37
CA ILE A 203 7.32 -9.61 8.92
C ILE A 203 6.13 -9.04 9.66
N ALA A 204 5.39 -8.17 8.99
CA ALA A 204 4.24 -7.49 9.54
C ALA A 204 2.93 -8.14 9.06
N SER A 205 1.88 -8.03 9.86
CA SER A 205 0.55 -8.49 9.50
C SER A 205 -0.52 -7.44 9.72
N THR A 206 -1.47 -7.35 8.78
CA THR A 206 -2.64 -6.49 8.90
C THR A 206 -3.65 -7.04 9.90
N ILE A 207 -4.45 -6.17 10.53
CA ILE A 207 -5.56 -6.59 11.39
C ILE A 207 -6.91 -6.26 10.72
N PRO A 208 -7.34 -7.02 9.70
CA PRO A 208 -8.54 -6.69 8.92
C PRO A 208 -9.85 -6.78 9.71
N VAL A 209 -9.82 -7.42 10.89
CA VAL A 209 -10.98 -7.52 11.80
C VAL A 209 -11.34 -6.14 12.37
N LEU A 210 -10.37 -5.24 12.48
CA LEU A 210 -10.57 -3.86 12.95
C LEU A 210 -11.04 -2.91 11.83
N SER A 211 -10.90 -3.34 10.57
CA SER A 211 -11.38 -2.61 9.40
C SER A 211 -12.88 -2.83 9.14
N GLY A 212 -13.53 -1.87 8.48
CA GLY A 212 -14.93 -1.98 8.04
C GLY A 212 -15.23 -3.01 6.95
N ILE A 213 -14.25 -3.83 6.54
CA ILE A 213 -14.32 -4.70 5.35
C ILE A 213 -15.06 -6.01 5.63
N GLY A 214 -15.11 -6.45 6.89
CA GLY A 214 -15.65 -7.76 7.29
C GLY A 214 -14.70 -8.93 7.00
N LYS A 215 -13.41 -8.66 6.74
CA LYS A 215 -12.40 -9.68 6.44
C LYS A 215 -11.73 -10.15 7.73
N LYS A 216 -11.59 -11.47 7.90
CA LYS A 216 -10.92 -12.08 9.07
C LYS A 216 -9.48 -12.56 8.78
N LYS A 217 -9.20 -12.96 7.54
CA LYS A 217 -7.89 -13.47 7.12
C LYS A 217 -6.91 -12.30 6.98
N PRO A 218 -5.86 -12.20 7.80
CA PRO A 218 -4.88 -11.13 7.66
C PRO A 218 -3.99 -11.37 6.44
N GLU A 219 -3.26 -10.33 6.04
CA GLU A 219 -2.17 -10.42 5.08
C GLU A 219 -0.84 -10.33 5.83
N ILE A 220 0.13 -11.15 5.43
CA ILE A 220 1.50 -11.11 5.94
C ILE A 220 2.37 -10.49 4.85
N ILE A 221 3.18 -9.51 5.23
CA ILE A 221 4.03 -8.75 4.32
C ILE A 221 5.37 -8.52 4.99
N GLU A 222 6.42 -8.57 4.19
CA GLU A 222 7.74 -8.13 4.60
C GLU A 222 7.93 -6.63 4.30
N LEU A 223 8.29 -5.85 5.31
CA LEU A 223 8.54 -4.41 5.22
C LEU A 223 9.99 -4.11 5.58
N LYS A 224 10.69 -3.36 4.73
CA LYS A 224 12.08 -2.97 5.00
C LYS A 224 12.15 -1.81 6.01
N ILE A 225 13.10 -1.88 6.93
CA ILE A 225 13.48 -0.74 7.77
C ILE A 225 14.56 0.06 7.02
N GLY A 226 14.38 1.37 6.91
CA GLY A 226 15.35 2.30 6.34
C GLY A 226 15.72 3.40 7.33
N GLY A 227 16.63 4.29 6.93
CA GLY A 227 17.18 5.35 7.80
C GLY A 227 18.22 4.81 8.77
N GLY A 228 19.13 5.68 9.23
CA GLY A 228 20.17 5.32 10.21
C GLY A 228 21.16 4.24 9.77
N SER A 229 22.02 3.83 10.70
CA SER A 229 22.96 2.70 10.54
C SER A 229 22.26 1.34 10.65
N ILE A 230 22.92 0.25 10.25
CA ILE A 230 22.34 -1.10 10.36
C ILE A 230 22.07 -1.46 11.83
N ASP A 231 22.97 -1.10 12.75
CA ASP A 231 22.80 -1.35 14.18
C ASP A 231 21.59 -0.61 14.77
N GLU A 232 21.38 0.63 14.35
CA GLU A 232 20.19 1.40 14.74
C GLU A 232 18.91 0.76 14.20
N ARG A 233 18.94 0.23 12.97
CA ARG A 233 17.80 -0.52 12.40
C ARG A 233 17.53 -1.81 13.14
N LEU A 234 18.56 -2.54 13.59
CA LEU A 234 18.42 -3.74 14.40
C LEU A 234 17.78 -3.44 15.76
N LYS A 235 18.28 -2.41 16.46
CA LYS A 235 17.69 -1.94 17.73
C LYS A 235 16.23 -1.52 17.56
N TYR A 236 15.93 -0.80 16.47
CA TYR A 236 14.56 -0.43 16.14
C TYR A 236 13.68 -1.67 15.87
N ALA A 237 14.19 -2.64 15.10
CA ALA A 237 13.48 -3.89 14.80
C ALA A 237 13.15 -4.69 16.06
N GLU A 238 14.11 -4.80 16.98
CA GLU A 238 13.94 -5.45 18.28
C GLU A 238 12.88 -4.74 19.13
N GLY A 239 12.92 -3.40 19.17
CA GLY A 239 11.96 -2.60 19.96
C GLY A 239 10.51 -2.70 19.49
N ILE A 240 10.27 -2.88 18.18
CA ILE A 240 8.90 -3.00 17.64
C ILE A 240 8.40 -4.44 17.55
N LEU A 241 9.26 -5.44 17.77
CA LEU A 241 8.91 -6.86 17.63
C LEU A 241 7.87 -7.29 18.68
N GLY A 242 6.80 -7.96 18.23
CA GLY A 242 5.69 -8.34 19.10
C GLY A 242 4.82 -7.14 19.51
N GLY A 243 5.11 -5.95 19.00
CA GLY A 243 4.30 -4.74 19.14
C GLY A 243 3.43 -4.48 17.91
N TYR A 244 2.76 -3.32 17.92
CA TYR A 244 1.99 -2.83 16.79
C TYR A 244 2.56 -1.49 16.31
N VAL A 245 2.40 -1.21 15.01
CA VAL A 245 2.88 0.03 14.38
C VAL A 245 1.70 0.72 13.70
N ARG A 246 1.59 2.04 13.87
CA ARG A 246 0.55 2.86 13.22
C ARG A 246 1.11 3.51 11.97
N ALA A 247 0.20 3.95 11.12
CA ALA A 247 0.57 4.71 9.94
C ALA A 247 1.34 6.01 10.28
N SER A 248 0.97 6.67 11.39
CA SER A 248 1.61 7.91 11.88
C SER A 248 3.06 7.71 12.33
N ASP A 249 3.44 6.48 12.71
CA ASP A 249 4.81 6.17 13.11
C ASP A 249 5.72 6.01 11.87
N VAL A 250 5.11 5.73 10.71
CA VAL A 250 5.78 5.46 9.43
C VAL A 250 5.80 6.69 8.51
N PHE A 251 4.69 7.40 8.43
CA PHE A 251 4.50 8.54 7.52
C PHE A 251 4.20 9.82 8.26
N MET A 252 4.49 10.95 7.61
CA MET A 252 4.06 12.27 8.04
C MET A 252 3.03 12.89 7.09
N GLU A 253 2.24 13.84 7.57
CA GLU A 253 1.36 14.62 6.70
C GLU A 253 2.17 15.46 5.70
N GLY A 254 1.64 15.61 4.49
CA GLY A 254 2.34 16.30 3.40
C GLY A 254 3.31 15.41 2.61
N GLN A 255 3.83 14.33 3.19
CA GLN A 255 4.78 13.42 2.54
C GLN A 255 4.26 12.87 1.20
N PHE A 256 5.18 12.69 0.23
CA PHE A 256 4.90 11.89 -0.96
C PHE A 256 5.08 10.40 -0.68
N VAL A 257 4.16 9.58 -1.19
CA VAL A 257 4.20 8.13 -1.11
C VAL A 257 3.97 7.49 -2.47
N ASP A 258 4.54 6.31 -2.65
CA ASP A 258 4.27 5.44 -3.79
C ASP A 258 3.22 4.40 -3.38
N VAL A 259 2.15 4.27 -4.16
CA VAL A 259 1.12 3.26 -3.93
C VAL A 259 1.38 2.03 -4.78
N ILE A 260 1.46 0.87 -4.16
CA ILE A 260 1.68 -0.43 -4.79
C ILE A 260 0.47 -1.32 -4.56
N GLY A 261 0.01 -2.02 -5.59
CA GLY A 261 -1.14 -2.91 -5.46
C GLY A 261 -1.61 -3.49 -6.78
N VAL A 262 -2.81 -4.07 -6.77
CA VAL A 262 -3.41 -4.71 -7.94
C VAL A 262 -4.62 -3.90 -8.41
N THR A 263 -4.59 -3.55 -9.69
CA THR A 263 -5.65 -2.77 -10.37
C THR A 263 -6.99 -3.52 -10.41
N LYS A 264 -8.11 -2.80 -10.61
CA LYS A 264 -9.44 -3.40 -10.81
C LYS A 264 -9.43 -4.29 -12.05
N GLY A 265 -9.94 -5.52 -11.92
CA GLY A 265 -10.08 -6.46 -13.04
C GLY A 265 -11.21 -6.06 -13.98
N LYS A 266 -11.00 -6.18 -15.28
CA LYS A 266 -12.01 -5.95 -16.33
C LYS A 266 -12.20 -7.17 -17.25
N GLY A 267 -11.57 -8.30 -16.94
CA GLY A 267 -11.66 -9.54 -17.73
C GLY A 267 -11.00 -9.46 -19.11
N PHE A 268 -11.45 -10.32 -20.02
CA PHE A 268 -11.01 -10.31 -21.41
C PHE A 268 -11.61 -9.10 -22.15
N GLN A 269 -10.76 -8.29 -22.76
CA GLN A 269 -11.18 -7.08 -23.48
C GLN A 269 -10.58 -7.05 -24.88
N GLY A 270 -11.33 -6.48 -25.82
CA GLY A 270 -10.88 -6.25 -27.19
C GLY A 270 -9.75 -5.21 -27.27
N VAL A 271 -9.08 -5.15 -28.43
CA VAL A 271 -7.93 -4.27 -28.68
C VAL A 271 -8.23 -2.78 -28.44
N VAL A 272 -9.45 -2.34 -28.77
CA VAL A 272 -9.88 -0.94 -28.61
C VAL A 272 -9.87 -0.55 -27.12
N LYS A 273 -10.61 -1.29 -26.28
CA LYS A 273 -10.65 -1.01 -24.83
C LYS A 273 -9.31 -1.27 -24.13
N ARG A 274 -8.55 -2.30 -24.56
CA ARG A 274 -7.30 -2.72 -23.91
C ARG A 274 -6.09 -1.85 -24.25
N PHE A 275 -6.02 -1.31 -25.46
CA PHE A 275 -4.86 -0.56 -25.96
C PHE A 275 -5.19 0.84 -26.49
N GLY A 276 -6.47 1.25 -26.54
CA GLY A 276 -6.88 2.56 -27.05
C GLY A 276 -6.66 2.71 -28.56
N VAL A 277 -6.74 1.60 -29.30
CA VAL A 277 -6.60 1.61 -30.77
C VAL A 277 -7.80 2.30 -31.39
N LYS A 278 -7.57 3.15 -32.40
CA LYS A 278 -8.63 3.82 -33.15
C LYS A 278 -9.54 2.82 -33.86
N GLU A 279 -10.85 3.00 -33.71
CA GLU A 279 -11.82 2.21 -34.45
C GLU A 279 -11.84 2.61 -35.93
N LEU A 280 -11.85 1.62 -36.84
CA LEU A 280 -11.89 1.85 -38.27
C LEU A 280 -13.33 2.04 -38.79
N PRO A 281 -13.54 2.81 -39.88
CA PRO A 281 -14.87 3.05 -40.46
C PRO A 281 -15.63 1.76 -40.77
N ARG A 282 -16.95 1.76 -40.58
CA ARG A 282 -17.81 0.58 -40.72
C ARG A 282 -18.39 0.49 -42.13
N TRP A 283 -17.73 -0.24 -43.04
CA TRP A 283 -18.14 -0.24 -44.46
C TRP A 283 -19.03 -1.42 -44.91
N HIS A 284 -18.82 -2.68 -44.46
CA HIS A 284 -19.75 -3.78 -44.79
C HIS A 284 -19.67 -4.97 -43.82
N LYS A 285 -18.49 -5.61 -43.71
CA LYS A 285 -18.23 -6.69 -42.72
C LYS A 285 -18.16 -6.20 -41.25
N HIS A 286 -18.42 -4.91 -41.00
CA HIS A 286 -18.29 -4.24 -39.71
C HIS A 286 -19.59 -4.23 -38.88
N ARG A 287 -20.70 -4.76 -39.42
CA ARG A 287 -21.93 -4.99 -38.62
C ARG A 287 -21.70 -6.01 -37.49
N LYS A 288 -20.79 -6.97 -37.68
CA LYS A 288 -20.51 -8.07 -36.72
C LYS A 288 -19.33 -7.81 -35.77
N GLY A 289 -18.51 -6.77 -36.00
CA GLY A 289 -17.39 -6.41 -35.11
C GLY A 289 -16.37 -5.45 -35.73
N SER A 290 -15.54 -4.82 -34.90
CA SER A 290 -14.46 -3.92 -35.32
C SER A 290 -13.25 -4.72 -35.86
N ARG A 291 -12.54 -4.19 -36.87
CA ARG A 291 -11.33 -4.83 -37.42
C ARG A 291 -10.24 -4.98 -36.35
N LYS A 292 -9.49 -6.08 -36.43
CA LYS A 292 -8.35 -6.36 -35.54
C LYS A 292 -7.06 -5.83 -36.15
N ILE A 293 -6.08 -5.51 -35.30
CA ILE A 293 -4.72 -5.21 -35.77
C ILE A 293 -4.08 -6.51 -36.26
N GLY A 294 -3.31 -6.41 -37.35
CA GLY A 294 -2.48 -7.49 -37.85
C GLY A 294 -1.23 -6.92 -38.50
N ALA A 295 -0.10 -7.60 -38.34
CA ALA A 295 1.11 -7.35 -39.11
C ALA A 295 1.24 -8.48 -40.14
N ARG A 296 1.52 -8.13 -41.40
CA ARG A 296 1.72 -9.11 -42.49
C ARG A 296 3.08 -9.81 -42.40
N SER A 297 4.04 -9.19 -41.72
CA SER A 297 5.42 -9.65 -41.58
C SER A 297 5.85 -9.46 -40.13
N PRO A 298 6.75 -10.31 -39.61
CA PRO A 298 7.62 -11.25 -40.34
C PRO A 298 6.99 -12.63 -40.60
N GLY A 299 7.54 -13.37 -41.59
CA GLY A 299 7.09 -14.71 -41.98
C GLY A 299 7.22 -15.79 -40.89
N PHE A 300 7.78 -15.45 -39.73
CA PHE A 300 7.93 -16.31 -38.55
C PHE A 300 6.87 -16.06 -37.46
N GLY A 301 5.74 -15.44 -37.82
CA GLY A 301 4.57 -15.29 -36.95
C GLY A 301 4.35 -13.85 -36.44
N THR A 302 3.26 -13.67 -35.69
CA THR A 302 2.93 -12.34 -35.15
C THR A 302 3.90 -11.99 -34.04
N MET A 303 4.65 -10.92 -34.22
CA MET A 303 5.53 -10.39 -33.20
C MET A 303 4.77 -10.06 -31.92
N SER A 304 5.52 -9.83 -30.84
CA SER A 304 4.92 -9.69 -29.52
C SER A 304 4.29 -8.31 -29.32
N GLU A 305 4.70 -7.31 -30.10
CA GLU A 305 4.36 -5.90 -29.95
C GLU A 305 2.98 -5.50 -30.47
N PRO A 306 2.45 -5.99 -31.61
CA PRO A 306 1.12 -5.65 -32.08
C PRO A 306 0.03 -5.77 -30.98
N PRO A 307 -0.81 -4.74 -30.79
CA PRO A 307 -1.91 -4.78 -29.83
C PRO A 307 -2.87 -5.95 -30.10
N GLN A 308 -2.99 -6.87 -29.13
CA GLN A 308 -3.91 -8.01 -29.20
C GLN A 308 -5.00 -7.93 -28.12
N ALA A 309 -6.15 -8.55 -28.37
CA ALA A 309 -7.19 -8.71 -27.35
C ALA A 309 -6.67 -9.60 -26.20
N GLY A 310 -7.26 -9.48 -25.02
CA GLY A 310 -6.84 -10.28 -23.86
C GLY A 310 -7.20 -9.64 -22.53
N GLN A 311 -6.61 -10.16 -21.46
CA GLN A 311 -6.83 -9.66 -20.10
C GLN A 311 -6.55 -8.15 -19.98
N MET A 312 -7.51 -7.44 -19.38
CA MET A 312 -7.38 -6.05 -18.98
C MET A 312 -7.64 -5.90 -17.47
N GLY A 313 -6.75 -5.18 -16.80
CA GLY A 313 -6.84 -4.98 -15.36
C GLY A 313 -6.46 -6.23 -14.57
N PHE A 314 -6.53 -6.12 -13.24
CA PHE A 314 -5.95 -7.11 -12.33
C PHE A 314 -4.43 -7.26 -12.52
N HIS A 315 -3.77 -6.20 -12.98
CA HIS A 315 -2.31 -6.11 -13.07
C HIS A 315 -1.74 -5.47 -11.82
N ARG A 316 -0.56 -5.92 -11.39
CA ARG A 316 0.23 -5.25 -10.35
C ARG A 316 0.83 -3.95 -10.89
N ARG A 317 0.62 -2.83 -10.20
CA ARG A 317 1.10 -1.50 -10.60
C ARG A 317 1.62 -0.73 -9.40
N THR A 318 2.40 0.29 -9.70
CA THR A 318 2.90 1.28 -8.75
C THR A 318 2.55 2.66 -9.30
N GLU A 319 1.83 3.45 -8.52
CA GLU A 319 1.62 4.87 -8.76
C GLU A 319 2.59 5.63 -7.87
N TYR A 320 3.39 6.51 -8.47
CA TYR A 320 4.45 7.23 -7.75
C TYR A 320 3.96 8.60 -7.27
N ASN A 321 4.58 9.10 -6.19
CA ASN A 321 4.48 10.50 -5.75
C ASN A 321 3.04 10.99 -5.47
N LYS A 322 2.23 10.19 -4.80
CA LYS A 322 0.94 10.63 -4.25
C LYS A 322 1.17 11.36 -2.95
N ARG A 323 0.54 12.52 -2.77
CA ARG A 323 0.70 13.32 -1.55
C ARG A 323 -0.29 12.87 -0.48
N ILE A 324 0.19 12.68 0.74
CA ILE A 324 -0.66 12.57 1.93
C ILE A 324 -1.18 13.96 2.28
N LEU A 325 -2.49 14.12 2.32
CA LEU A 325 -3.15 15.39 2.65
C LEU A 325 -3.43 15.51 4.14
N LYS A 326 -3.97 14.46 4.74
CA LYS A 326 -4.31 14.38 6.17
C LYS A 326 -4.22 12.93 6.65
N MET A 327 -3.81 12.76 7.89
CA MET A 327 -3.87 11.51 8.63
C MET A 327 -4.66 11.74 9.90
N GLY A 328 -5.36 10.71 10.38
CA GLY A 328 -6.13 10.82 11.61
C GLY A 328 -6.33 9.46 12.25
N LEU A 329 -6.67 9.47 13.54
CA LEU A 329 -6.92 8.25 14.32
C LEU A 329 -8.40 7.86 14.30
N ASN A 330 -9.31 8.83 14.17
CA ASN A 330 -10.75 8.61 14.15
C ASN A 330 -11.29 8.65 12.72
N GLY A 331 -11.64 7.49 12.17
CA GLY A 331 -12.15 7.35 10.81
C GLY A 331 -13.57 7.88 10.63
N LEU A 332 -14.34 8.06 11.71
CA LEU A 332 -15.70 8.55 11.61
C LEU A 332 -15.77 10.01 11.12
N GLU A 333 -14.73 10.81 11.38
CA GLU A 333 -14.63 12.21 10.93
C GLU A 333 -14.59 12.38 9.41
N ILE A 334 -14.08 11.37 8.70
CA ILE A 334 -13.96 11.39 7.24
C ILE A 334 -14.98 10.51 6.55
N THR A 335 -15.77 9.77 7.33
CA THR A 335 -16.73 8.82 6.79
C THR A 335 -17.92 9.59 6.28
N ILE A 336 -18.22 9.37 5.01
CA ILE A 336 -19.37 9.95 4.31
C ILE A 336 -20.68 9.46 4.96
N GLU A 337 -21.72 10.28 4.94
CA GLU A 337 -23.08 9.89 5.35
C GLU A 337 -23.52 8.59 4.65
N GLY A 338 -24.02 7.63 5.44
CA GLY A 338 -24.37 6.29 4.96
C GLY A 338 -23.18 5.38 4.62
N GLY A 339 -21.94 5.85 4.79
CA GLY A 339 -20.71 5.10 4.56
C GLY A 339 -20.27 5.02 3.10
N PHE A 340 -19.01 4.59 2.90
CA PHE A 340 -18.44 4.43 1.57
C PHE A 340 -19.06 3.25 0.82
N LEU A 341 -19.43 3.47 -0.45
CA LEU A 341 -20.06 2.45 -1.28
C LEU A 341 -19.21 1.17 -1.37
N HIS A 342 -19.85 0.04 -1.07
CA HIS A 342 -19.24 -1.31 -0.99
C HIS A 342 -18.17 -1.50 0.09
N TYR A 343 -17.80 -0.48 0.85
CA TYR A 343 -16.84 -0.56 1.95
C TYR A 343 -17.56 -0.51 3.31
N GLY A 344 -18.37 0.51 3.56
CA GLY A 344 -18.99 0.79 4.84
C GLY A 344 -18.31 1.97 5.55
N LEU A 345 -18.29 1.93 6.87
CA LEU A 345 -17.68 2.96 7.72
C LEU A 345 -16.18 2.72 7.88
N VAL A 346 -15.40 3.79 8.01
CA VAL A 346 -14.00 3.72 8.45
C VAL A 346 -14.01 4.04 9.94
N TYR A 347 -13.58 3.10 10.79
CA TYR A 347 -13.67 3.29 12.23
C TYR A 347 -12.41 3.93 12.81
N GLY A 348 -11.26 3.33 12.54
CA GLY A 348 -9.98 3.69 13.16
C GLY A 348 -9.11 4.59 12.27
N PRO A 349 -7.78 4.44 12.37
CA PRO A 349 -6.85 5.34 11.70
C PRO A 349 -7.00 5.31 10.18
N TYR A 350 -6.82 6.47 9.56
CA TYR A 350 -7.00 6.65 8.12
C TYR A 350 -5.90 7.52 7.51
N ILE A 351 -5.73 7.38 6.20
CA ILE A 351 -4.90 8.26 5.36
C ILE A 351 -5.74 8.82 4.23
N MET A 352 -5.70 10.14 4.05
CA MET A 352 -6.27 10.84 2.91
C MET A 352 -5.18 11.16 1.88
N LEU A 353 -5.29 10.58 0.67
CA LEU A 353 -4.35 10.84 -0.43
C LEU A 353 -4.93 11.80 -1.48
N LYS A 354 -4.06 12.65 -2.04
CA LYS A 354 -4.38 13.50 -3.20
C LYS A 354 -4.62 12.63 -4.44
N GLY A 355 -5.78 12.84 -5.06
CA GLY A 355 -6.17 12.20 -6.31
C GLY A 355 -6.76 10.81 -6.15
N THR A 356 -6.88 10.12 -7.30
CA THR A 356 -7.33 8.73 -7.37
C THR A 356 -6.20 7.76 -7.09
N VAL A 357 -6.54 6.61 -6.54
CA VAL A 357 -5.65 5.44 -6.45
C VAL A 357 -6.27 4.26 -7.18
N PHE A 358 -5.48 3.41 -7.83
CA PHE A 358 -6.01 2.23 -8.51
C PHE A 358 -6.60 1.19 -7.55
N GLY A 359 -7.38 0.26 -8.12
CA GLY A 359 -8.03 -0.82 -7.36
C GLY A 359 -9.47 -0.47 -6.93
N PRO A 360 -10.33 -1.48 -6.72
CA PRO A 360 -11.67 -1.28 -6.18
C PRO A 360 -11.63 -0.95 -4.67
N ALA A 361 -12.77 -0.59 -4.08
CA ALA A 361 -12.93 -0.57 -2.63
C ALA A 361 -12.59 -1.94 -2.02
N LYS A 362 -12.20 -1.95 -0.73
CA LYS A 362 -11.72 -3.12 0.03
C LYS A 362 -10.40 -3.72 -0.47
N ARG A 363 -9.76 -3.11 -1.48
CA ARG A 363 -8.49 -3.58 -2.02
C ARG A 363 -7.36 -3.18 -1.07
N MET A 364 -6.56 -4.17 -0.69
CA MET A 364 -5.29 -3.93 -0.02
C MET A 364 -4.29 -3.27 -0.97
N LEU A 365 -3.64 -2.23 -0.48
CA LEU A 365 -2.58 -1.49 -1.12
C LEU A 365 -1.41 -1.41 -0.14
N ILE A 366 -0.20 -1.23 -0.64
CA ILE A 366 0.96 -0.88 0.18
C ILE A 366 1.37 0.52 -0.20
N LEU A 367 1.38 1.42 0.78
CA LEU A 367 2.06 2.69 0.67
C LEU A 367 3.53 2.46 0.97
N ARG A 368 4.40 3.04 0.15
CA ARG A 368 5.84 2.99 0.32
C ARG A 368 6.38 4.42 0.31
N HIS A 369 7.47 4.65 1.03
CA HIS A 369 8.27 5.84 0.84
C HIS A 369 8.64 6.01 -0.66
N PRO A 370 8.73 7.26 -1.13
CA PRO A 370 8.85 7.54 -2.55
C PRO A 370 10.24 7.15 -3.03
N ILE A 371 10.32 6.34 -4.07
CA ILE A 371 11.62 5.94 -4.63
C ILE A 371 12.28 7.05 -5.44
N ARG A 372 11.46 7.94 -6.01
CA ARG A 372 11.87 9.04 -6.87
C ARG A 372 11.03 10.29 -6.57
N PRO A 373 11.18 10.89 -5.38
CA PRO A 373 10.44 12.10 -5.01
C PRO A 373 10.84 13.27 -5.91
N ASN A 374 9.93 14.22 -6.07
CA ASN A 374 10.26 15.48 -6.74
C ASN A 374 11.07 16.37 -5.80
N LEU A 375 12.38 16.43 -6.02
CA LEU A 375 13.31 17.19 -5.18
C LEU A 375 13.14 18.71 -5.29
N ARG A 376 12.38 19.22 -6.27
CA ARG A 376 12.13 20.68 -6.41
C ARG A 376 11.19 21.23 -5.36
N TRP A 377 10.37 20.37 -4.74
CA TRP A 377 9.42 20.78 -3.72
C TRP A 377 9.14 19.61 -2.78
N LEU A 378 9.58 19.78 -1.54
CA LEU A 378 9.46 18.81 -0.47
C LEU A 378 8.61 19.43 0.65
N PRO A 379 7.30 19.13 0.70
CA PRO A 379 6.44 19.67 1.74
C PRO A 379 6.82 19.12 3.12
N LEU A 380 6.94 20.02 4.10
CA LEU A 380 7.18 19.69 5.51
C LEU A 380 5.89 19.43 6.29
N SER A 381 4.74 19.87 5.78
CA SER A 381 3.43 19.68 6.42
C SER A 381 2.33 19.32 5.41
N GLY A 382 1.21 18.85 5.95
CA GLY A 382 -0.04 18.72 5.20
C GLY A 382 -0.55 20.09 4.72
N PRO A 383 -1.21 20.16 3.55
CA PRO A 383 -1.86 21.39 3.11
C PRO A 383 -3.09 21.68 3.95
N LYS A 384 -3.47 22.96 4.06
CA LYS A 384 -4.72 23.36 4.73
C LYS A 384 -5.93 22.84 3.95
N ILE A 385 -6.78 22.06 4.61
CA ILE A 385 -8.06 21.59 4.07
C ILE A 385 -9.14 22.59 4.51
N ALA A 386 -9.70 23.34 3.56
CA ALA A 386 -10.77 24.31 3.81
C ALA A 386 -12.14 23.63 3.94
N TYR A 387 -12.37 22.58 3.14
CA TYR A 387 -13.62 21.82 3.15
C TYR A 387 -13.37 20.36 2.78
N LEU A 388 -14.12 19.46 3.40
CA LEU A 388 -14.16 18.03 3.07
C LEU A 388 -15.63 17.63 2.86
N SER A 389 -15.96 17.06 1.70
CA SER A 389 -17.31 16.59 1.43
C SER A 389 -17.58 15.26 2.15
N LEU A 390 -18.52 15.31 3.12
CA LEU A 390 -19.07 14.16 3.83
C LEU A 390 -20.45 13.74 3.32
N GLU A 391 -20.96 14.39 2.28
CA GLU A 391 -22.26 14.09 1.67
C GLU A 391 -22.28 12.69 1.04
N SER A 392 -23.40 11.99 1.25
CA SER A 392 -23.67 10.67 0.68
C SER A 392 -23.31 10.61 -0.81
N LYS A 393 -22.64 9.53 -1.21
CA LYS A 393 -22.36 9.21 -2.62
C LYS A 393 -23.33 8.17 -3.19
N GLN A 394 -24.35 7.80 -2.42
CA GLN A 394 -25.32 6.77 -2.78
C GLN A 394 -26.54 7.41 -3.48
N GLY A 395 -26.34 7.93 -4.69
CA GLY A 395 -27.39 8.61 -5.46
C GLY A 395 -27.85 9.95 -4.86
N ILE A 396 -28.53 10.75 -5.68
CA ILE A 396 -29.48 11.77 -5.21
C ILE A 396 -30.86 11.13 -5.30
#